data_AF-A0A936D6R1-F1
#
_entry.id   AF-A0A936D6R1-F1
#
_cell.length_a   1.000
_cell.length_b   1.000
_cell.length_c   1.000
_cell.angle_alpha   90.00
_cell.angle_beta   90.00
_cell.angle_gamma   90.00
#
_symmetry.space_group_name_H-M   'P 1'
#
loop_
_entity.id
_entity.type
_entity.pdbx_description
1 polymer ?
#
loop_
_entity_poly.entity_id
_entity_poly.type
_entity_poly.pdbx_seq_one_letter_code
_entity_poly.pdbx_strand_id
1 'polypeptide(L)'
;MSQEPTPVNELDEARLMQTRTRYRMSLGPLEHVSGDLGGLLGEQVMQILGMFYPRNFAKKANVVVTELVTNVFENVFDPKSTFDLEIDAGPSGLVIAVKNRVSPEQYEKVKSRIDTIRTTPDLRALLASTIRERRAERLKGGLGLMRLAQENKFDLAIAYEDGAMTVTATYTTGVEA
;
A
#
# COMPACT_ATOMS: atom_id res chain seq x y z
N MET A 1 -42.41 5.52 -3.44
CA MET A 1 -42.14 4.34 -4.30
C MET A 1 -40.69 3.98 -4.10
N SER A 2 -40.39 2.86 -3.44
CA SER A 2 -39.02 2.36 -3.34
C SER A 2 -38.66 1.78 -4.70
N GLN A 3 -37.68 2.37 -5.39
CA GLN A 3 -37.12 1.75 -6.60
C GLN A 3 -36.52 0.40 -6.20
N GLU A 4 -36.85 -0.65 -6.94
CA GLU A 4 -36.17 -1.93 -6.79
C GLU A 4 -34.68 -1.74 -7.10
N PRO A 5 -33.79 -2.37 -6.31
CA PRO A 5 -32.36 -2.25 -6.52
C PRO A 5 -32.00 -2.80 -7.90
N THR A 6 -31.23 -2.04 -8.67
CA THR A 6 -30.70 -2.47 -9.97
C THR A 6 -29.87 -3.75 -9.77
N PRO A 7 -30.14 -4.83 -10.51
CA PRO A 7 -29.33 -6.05 -10.47
C PRO A 7 -27.85 -5.78 -10.73
N VAL A 8 -26.95 -6.48 -10.02
CA VAL A 8 -25.49 -6.25 -10.11
C VAL A 8 -24.94 -6.44 -11.52
N ASN A 9 -25.52 -7.35 -12.30
CA ASN A 9 -25.17 -7.62 -13.69
C ASN A 9 -25.62 -6.53 -14.68
N GLU A 10 -26.37 -5.53 -14.23
CA GLU A 10 -26.85 -4.39 -15.02
C GLU A 10 -26.15 -3.08 -14.63
N LEU A 11 -25.20 -3.12 -13.67
CA LEU A 11 -24.39 -1.97 -13.30
C LEU A 11 -23.20 -1.82 -14.26
N ASP A 12 -23.07 -0.64 -14.86
CA ASP A 12 -21.89 -0.30 -15.65
C ASP A 12 -20.68 0.06 -14.77
N GLU A 13 -19.50 0.14 -15.38
CA GLU A 13 -18.23 0.43 -14.70
C GLU A 13 -18.25 1.79 -13.98
N ALA A 14 -18.91 2.80 -14.55
CA ALA A 14 -19.02 4.13 -13.96
C ALA A 14 -19.84 4.10 -12.66
N ARG A 15 -20.91 3.31 -12.61
CA ARG A 15 -21.76 3.15 -11.43
C ARG A 15 -21.10 2.27 -10.38
N LEU A 16 -20.38 1.22 -10.78
CA LEU A 16 -19.62 0.37 -9.85
C LEU A 16 -18.51 1.15 -9.14
N MET A 17 -17.82 2.04 -9.84
CA MET A 17 -16.77 2.91 -9.28
C MET A 17 -17.26 3.91 -8.22
N GLN A 18 -18.58 4.10 -8.08
CA GLN A 18 -19.17 4.88 -6.99
C GLN A 18 -19.19 4.14 -5.66
N THR A 19 -19.00 2.81 -5.69
CA THR A 19 -18.89 2.00 -4.48
C THR A 19 -17.74 2.51 -3.64
N ARG A 20 -17.96 2.69 -2.33
CA ARG A 20 -16.87 2.91 -1.38
C ARG A 20 -16.56 1.61 -0.67
N THR A 21 -15.30 1.21 -0.71
CA THR A 21 -14.84 -0.03 -0.07
C THR A 21 -13.86 0.31 1.03
N ARG A 22 -14.22 -0.02 2.28
CA ARG A 22 -13.31 0.10 3.42
C ARG A 22 -12.99 -1.27 3.98
N TYR A 23 -11.71 -1.53 4.18
CA TYR A 23 -11.21 -2.76 4.76
C TYR A 23 -10.21 -2.40 5.86
N ARG A 24 -10.36 -3.02 7.02
CA ARG A 24 -9.41 -2.90 8.12
C ARG A 24 -9.10 -4.29 8.65
N MET A 25 -7.82 -4.55 8.84
CA MET A 25 -7.31 -5.79 9.45
C MET A 25 -6.29 -5.43 10.51
N SER A 26 -6.33 -6.13 11.62
CA SER A 26 -5.28 -6.14 12.64
C SER A 26 -4.84 -7.57 12.85
N LEU A 27 -3.53 -7.81 12.93
CA LEU A 27 -3.00 -9.15 13.15
C LEU A 27 -1.81 -9.12 14.10
N GLY A 28 -1.83 -10.03 15.07
CA GLY A 28 -0.70 -10.36 15.92
C GLY A 28 -0.99 -11.58 16.81
N PRO A 29 0.03 -12.09 17.52
CA PRO A 29 1.41 -11.59 17.49
C PRO A 29 2.10 -11.94 16.16
N LEU A 30 3.02 -11.09 15.71
CA LEU A 30 3.71 -11.26 14.41
C LEU A 30 4.57 -12.53 14.36
N GLU A 31 5.07 -13.01 15.51
CA GLU A 31 5.88 -14.23 15.62
C GLU A 31 5.16 -15.53 15.20
N HIS A 32 3.82 -15.51 15.11
CA HIS A 32 3.03 -16.67 14.67
C HIS A 32 2.82 -16.74 13.16
N VAL A 33 3.22 -15.72 12.41
CA VAL A 33 3.01 -15.69 10.95
C VAL A 33 4.08 -16.53 10.27
N SER A 34 3.66 -17.62 9.61
CA SER A 34 4.55 -18.64 9.03
C SER A 34 4.52 -18.72 7.50
N GLY A 35 4.03 -17.68 6.80
CA GLY A 35 3.91 -17.67 5.35
C GLY A 35 3.90 -16.28 4.73
N ASP A 36 3.65 -16.23 3.41
CA ASP A 36 3.60 -14.97 2.64
C ASP A 36 2.25 -14.26 2.83
N LEU A 37 2.11 -13.59 3.98
CA LEU A 37 0.90 -12.82 4.28
C LEU A 37 0.74 -11.62 3.33
N GLY A 38 1.83 -10.99 2.89
CA GLY A 38 1.78 -9.85 1.96
C GLY A 38 1.20 -10.24 0.60
N GLY A 39 1.62 -11.38 0.05
CA GLY A 39 1.05 -11.95 -1.17
C GLY A 39 -0.43 -12.28 -0.99
N LEU A 40 -0.79 -13.01 0.07
CA LEU A 40 -2.18 -13.42 0.34
C LEU A 40 -3.13 -12.21 0.48
N LEU A 41 -2.77 -11.21 1.27
CA LEU A 41 -3.59 -10.01 1.45
C LEU A 41 -3.67 -9.19 0.17
N GLY A 42 -2.57 -9.10 -0.58
CA GLY A 42 -2.58 -8.45 -1.88
C GLY A 42 -3.58 -9.11 -2.83
N GLU A 43 -3.58 -10.45 -2.93
CA GLU A 43 -4.52 -11.19 -3.78
C GLU A 43 -5.96 -11.03 -3.34
N GLN A 44 -6.22 -11.12 -2.03
CA GLN A 44 -7.54 -10.91 -1.46
C GLN A 44 -8.08 -9.51 -1.81
N VAL A 45 -7.27 -8.47 -1.63
CA VAL A 45 -7.65 -7.08 -1.95
C VAL A 45 -7.89 -6.92 -3.46
N MET A 46 -7.08 -7.57 -4.30
CA MET A 46 -7.29 -7.55 -5.75
C MET A 46 -8.66 -8.13 -6.14
N GLN A 47 -9.05 -9.25 -5.53
CA GLN A 47 -10.33 -9.89 -5.79
C GLN A 47 -11.50 -9.03 -5.29
N ILE A 48 -11.38 -8.47 -4.09
CA ILE A 48 -12.42 -7.61 -3.51
C ILE A 48 -12.62 -6.35 -4.35
N LEU A 49 -11.55 -5.62 -4.65
CA LEU A 49 -11.66 -4.39 -5.43
C LEU A 49 -11.99 -4.67 -6.91
N GLY A 50 -11.58 -5.81 -7.45
CA GLY A 50 -11.91 -6.21 -8.81
C GLY A 50 -13.41 -6.38 -9.08
N MET A 51 -14.24 -6.47 -8.03
CA MET A 51 -15.71 -6.48 -8.16
C MET A 51 -16.31 -5.09 -8.45
N PHE A 52 -15.59 -4.01 -8.12
CA PHE A 52 -16.15 -2.65 -8.15
C PHE A 52 -15.31 -1.64 -8.95
N TYR A 53 -14.02 -1.91 -9.14
CA TYR A 53 -13.08 -0.97 -9.76
C TYR A 53 -12.39 -1.60 -10.98
N PRO A 54 -11.89 -0.77 -11.92
CA PRO A 54 -11.13 -1.24 -13.07
C PRO A 54 -9.94 -2.11 -12.64
N ARG A 55 -9.61 -3.11 -13.46
CA ARG A 55 -8.53 -4.07 -13.15
C ARG A 55 -7.19 -3.40 -12.77
N ASN A 56 -6.86 -2.27 -13.40
CA ASN A 56 -5.62 -1.54 -13.10
C ASN A 56 -5.64 -0.87 -11.72
N PHE A 57 -6.81 -0.47 -11.21
CA PHE A 57 -6.97 0.04 -9.85
C PHE A 57 -6.75 -1.06 -8.82
N ALA A 58 -7.41 -2.21 -9.00
CA ALA A 58 -7.24 -3.38 -8.13
C ALA A 58 -5.78 -3.90 -8.11
N LYS A 59 -5.10 -3.89 -9.27
CA LYS A 59 -3.66 -4.22 -9.36
C LYS A 59 -2.77 -3.25 -8.59
N LYS A 60 -3.06 -1.95 -8.61
CA LYS A 60 -2.31 -0.95 -7.83
C LYS A 60 -2.45 -1.23 -6.32
N ALA A 61 -3.66 -1.55 -5.87
CA ALA A 61 -3.91 -1.92 -4.48
C ALA A 61 -3.13 -3.16 -4.07
N ASN A 62 -3.17 -4.22 -4.88
CA ASN A 62 -2.41 -5.45 -4.68
C ASN A 62 -0.92 -5.18 -4.46
N VAL A 63 -0.29 -4.44 -5.38
CA VAL A 63 1.15 -4.12 -5.31
C VAL A 63 1.49 -3.36 -4.03
N VAL A 64 0.69 -2.35 -3.67
CA VAL A 64 0.94 -1.56 -2.44
C VAL A 64 0.76 -2.42 -1.19
N VAL A 65 -0.33 -3.18 -1.09
CA VAL A 65 -0.59 -4.03 0.08
C VAL A 65 0.53 -5.05 0.25
N THR A 66 0.90 -5.75 -0.81
CA THR A 66 1.99 -6.73 -0.76
C THR A 66 3.29 -6.07 -0.32
N GLU A 67 3.69 -4.96 -0.92
CA GLU A 67 4.94 -4.28 -0.58
C GLU A 67 4.95 -3.74 0.87
N LEU A 68 3.89 -3.06 1.30
CA LEU A 68 3.86 -2.48 2.65
C LEU A 68 3.79 -3.55 3.74
N VAL A 69 2.99 -4.60 3.55
CA VAL A 69 2.89 -5.70 4.51
C VAL A 69 4.20 -6.48 4.56
N THR A 70 4.80 -6.82 3.42
CA THR A 70 6.11 -7.51 3.40
C THR A 70 7.18 -6.68 4.11
N ASN A 71 7.19 -5.35 3.95
CA ASN A 71 8.14 -4.49 4.67
C ASN A 71 7.98 -4.56 6.20
N VAL A 72 6.76 -4.74 6.73
CA VAL A 72 6.54 -4.96 8.16
C VAL A 72 7.21 -6.25 8.62
N PHE A 73 6.97 -7.36 7.90
CA PHE A 73 7.50 -8.68 8.27
C PHE A 73 9.01 -8.79 8.09
N GLU A 74 9.60 -8.10 7.12
CA GLU A 74 11.06 -8.03 6.95
C GLU A 74 11.75 -7.22 8.05
N ASN A 75 11.03 -6.36 8.77
CA ASN A 75 11.60 -5.41 9.74
C ASN A 75 10.91 -5.42 11.10
N VAL A 76 10.37 -6.58 11.52
CA VAL A 76 9.68 -6.73 12.81
C VAL A 76 10.59 -6.26 13.96
N PHE A 77 10.12 -5.26 14.71
CA PHE A 77 10.81 -4.75 15.90
C PHE A 77 10.50 -5.57 17.16
N ASP A 78 9.20 -5.83 17.38
CA ASP A 78 8.68 -6.58 18.51
C ASP A 78 7.85 -7.76 17.97
N PRO A 79 8.33 -9.00 18.08
CA PRO A 79 7.61 -10.17 17.56
C PRO A 79 6.23 -10.40 18.19
N LYS A 80 6.00 -9.85 19.40
CA LYS A 80 4.71 -9.94 20.10
C LYS A 80 3.72 -8.84 19.71
N SER A 81 4.17 -7.87 18.92
CA SER A 81 3.33 -6.75 18.48
C SER A 81 2.30 -7.16 17.43
N THR A 82 1.48 -6.20 17.04
CA THR A 82 0.51 -6.31 15.94
C THR A 82 0.94 -5.42 14.77
N PHE A 83 0.36 -5.68 13.60
CA PHE A 83 0.28 -4.69 12.54
C PHE A 83 -1.18 -4.43 12.19
N ASP A 84 -1.47 -3.22 11.73
CA ASP A 84 -2.77 -2.81 11.22
C ASP A 84 -2.65 -2.44 9.74
N LEU A 85 -3.60 -2.92 8.94
CA LEU A 85 -3.78 -2.55 7.53
C LEU A 85 -5.14 -1.88 7.37
N GLU A 86 -5.15 -0.69 6.79
CA GLU A 86 -6.35 0.05 6.43
C GLU A 86 -6.36 0.35 4.94
N ILE A 87 -7.51 0.15 4.32
CA ILE A 87 -7.75 0.43 2.91
C ILE A 87 -9.05 1.20 2.80
N ASP A 88 -9.01 2.36 2.15
CA ASP A 88 -10.19 3.14 1.75
C ASP A 88 -10.09 3.36 0.23
N ALA A 89 -10.99 2.72 -0.50
CA ALA A 89 -11.15 2.88 -1.94
C ALA A 89 -12.48 3.56 -2.22
N GLY A 90 -12.48 4.47 -3.19
CA GLY A 90 -13.68 5.12 -3.68
C GLY A 90 -13.44 5.93 -4.95
N PRO A 91 -14.38 6.79 -5.34
CA PRO A 91 -14.33 7.53 -6.60
C PRO A 91 -13.10 8.42 -6.76
N SER A 92 -12.63 9.01 -5.65
CA SER A 92 -11.49 9.91 -5.59
C SER A 92 -10.13 9.20 -5.60
N GLY A 93 -10.12 7.87 -5.46
CA GLY A 93 -8.89 7.11 -5.46
C GLY A 93 -8.80 6.07 -4.35
N LEU A 94 -7.57 5.78 -3.96
CA LEU A 94 -7.18 4.72 -3.05
C LEU A 94 -6.25 5.27 -1.98
N VAL A 95 -6.55 5.00 -0.71
CA VAL A 95 -5.68 5.23 0.43
C VAL A 95 -5.41 3.90 1.10
N ILE A 96 -4.14 3.53 1.22
CA ILE A 96 -3.71 2.33 1.94
C ILE A 96 -2.74 2.76 3.04
N ALA A 97 -3.02 2.40 4.27
CA ALA A 97 -2.16 2.67 5.42
C ALA A 97 -1.77 1.37 6.11
N VAL A 98 -0.49 1.22 6.42
CA VAL A 98 0.02 0.14 7.25
C VAL A 98 0.69 0.74 8.48
N LYS A 99 0.27 0.27 9.66
CA LYS A 99 0.80 0.69 10.95
C LYS A 99 1.44 -0.50 11.66
N ASN A 100 2.65 -0.31 12.20
CA ASN A 100 3.31 -1.33 13.01
C ASN A 100 4.24 -0.70 14.05
N ARG A 101 4.54 -1.46 15.11
CA ARG A 101 5.52 -1.04 16.11
C ARG A 101 6.93 -1.06 15.54
N VAL A 102 7.70 0.01 15.76
CA VAL A 102 9.10 0.13 15.31
C VAL A 102 9.95 0.88 16.31
N SER A 103 11.26 0.67 16.25
CA SER A 103 12.21 1.56 16.95
C SER A 103 12.26 2.94 16.30
N PRO A 104 12.68 3.99 17.03
CA PRO A 104 12.93 5.30 16.43
C PRO A 104 13.94 5.26 15.27
N GLU A 105 14.96 4.41 15.34
CA GLU A 105 15.95 4.25 14.28
C GLU A 105 15.35 3.67 12.99
N GLN A 106 14.49 2.66 13.12
CA GLN A 106 13.77 2.09 11.98
C GLN A 106 12.84 3.12 11.35
N TYR A 107 12.13 3.91 12.16
CA TYR A 107 11.31 5.01 11.67
C TYR A 107 12.14 6.02 10.88
N GLU A 108 13.24 6.54 11.44
CA GLU A 108 14.09 7.53 10.77
C GLU A 108 14.65 7.00 9.43
N LYS A 109 15.01 5.71 9.37
CA LYS A 109 15.47 5.08 8.12
C LYS A 109 14.39 5.06 7.04
N VAL A 110 13.15 4.73 7.40
CA VAL A 110 12.02 4.71 6.44
C VAL A 110 11.61 6.14 6.07
N LYS A 111 11.57 7.04 7.04
CA LYS A 111 11.30 8.47 6.85
C LYS A 111 12.28 9.10 5.86
N SER A 112 13.57 8.91 6.06
CA SER A 112 14.61 9.40 5.16
C SER A 112 14.42 8.93 3.71
N ARG A 113 14.00 7.67 3.51
CA ARG A 113 13.69 7.13 2.18
C ARG A 113 12.45 7.79 1.57
N ILE A 114 11.38 7.96 2.34
CA ILE A 114 10.15 8.61 1.86
C ILE A 114 10.40 10.09 1.56
N ASP A 115 11.14 10.80 2.40
CA ASP A 115 11.50 12.20 2.17
C ASP A 115 12.34 12.35 0.89
N THR A 116 13.29 11.44 0.67
CA THR A 116 14.07 11.40 -0.58
C THR A 116 13.16 11.22 -1.79
N ILE A 117 12.22 10.26 -1.74
CA ILE A 117 11.26 10.02 -2.82
C ILE A 117 10.43 11.28 -3.10
N ARG A 118 9.90 11.93 -2.06
CA ARG A 118 9.01 13.09 -2.21
C ARG A 118 9.72 14.34 -2.74
N THR A 119 11.00 14.51 -2.39
CA THR A 119 11.77 15.71 -2.72
C THR A 119 12.56 15.57 -4.02
N THR A 120 12.70 14.35 -4.55
CA THR A 120 13.47 14.09 -5.77
C THR A 120 12.69 14.53 -7.02
N PRO A 121 13.23 15.46 -7.83
CA PRO A 121 12.56 15.91 -9.05
C PRO A 121 12.46 14.84 -10.14
N ASP A 122 13.51 14.01 -10.29
CA ASP A 122 13.55 12.91 -11.25
C ASP A 122 13.60 11.56 -10.54
N LEU A 123 12.42 11.08 -10.14
CA LEU A 123 12.23 9.76 -9.55
C LEU A 123 12.66 8.60 -10.48
N ARG A 124 12.69 8.82 -11.81
CA ARG A 124 13.11 7.78 -12.76
C ARG A 124 14.60 7.58 -12.66
N ALA A 125 15.35 8.68 -12.64
CA ALA A 125 16.80 8.66 -12.47
C ALA A 125 17.19 8.02 -11.13
N LEU A 126 16.51 8.41 -10.03
CA LEU A 126 16.73 7.82 -8.71
C LEU A 126 16.51 6.31 -8.70
N LEU A 127 15.38 5.84 -9.22
CA LEU A 127 15.11 4.39 -9.27
C LEU A 127 16.17 3.65 -10.10
N ALA A 128 16.57 4.22 -11.24
CA ALA A 128 17.58 3.63 -12.11
C ALA A 128 18.96 3.56 -11.46
N SER A 129 19.41 4.60 -10.75
CA SER A 129 20.69 4.61 -10.04
C SER A 129 20.68 3.61 -8.89
N THR A 130 19.62 3.59 -8.07
CA THR A 130 19.54 2.64 -6.94
C THR A 130 19.48 1.19 -7.40
N ILE A 131 18.83 0.89 -8.53
CA ILE A 131 18.89 -0.46 -9.14
C ILE A 131 20.33 -0.83 -9.52
N ARG A 132 21.10 0.09 -10.12
CA ARG A 132 22.48 -0.16 -10.52
C ARG A 132 23.39 -0.39 -9.31
N GLU A 133 23.32 0.48 -8.32
CA GLU A 133 24.10 0.39 -7.08
C GLU A 133 23.86 -0.95 -6.37
N ARG A 134 22.59 -1.32 -6.19
CA ARG A 134 22.27 -2.58 -5.49
C ARG A 134 22.65 -3.82 -6.25
N ARG A 135 22.61 -3.78 -7.58
CA ARG A 135 23.14 -4.88 -8.41
C ARG A 135 24.65 -5.02 -8.23
N ALA A 136 25.38 -3.91 -8.14
CA ALA A 136 26.82 -3.93 -7.89
C ALA A 136 27.14 -4.50 -6.50
N GLU A 137 26.34 -4.15 -5.49
CA GLU A 137 26.51 -4.60 -4.09
C GLU A 137 25.82 -5.94 -3.76
N ARG A 138 25.13 -6.55 -4.74
CA ARG A 138 24.34 -7.79 -4.57
C ARG A 138 23.30 -7.73 -3.42
N LEU A 139 22.79 -6.53 -3.14
CA LEU A 139 21.78 -6.32 -2.11
C LEU A 139 20.39 -6.77 -2.59
N LYS A 140 19.65 -7.46 -1.72
CA LYS A 140 18.26 -7.86 -1.94
C LYS A 140 17.30 -6.87 -1.27
N GLY A 141 16.11 -6.68 -1.86
CA GLY A 141 15.00 -5.91 -1.26
C GLY A 141 15.17 -4.39 -1.30
N GLY A 142 14.21 -3.64 -0.76
CA GLY A 142 14.27 -2.18 -0.48
C GLY A 142 13.99 -1.22 -1.66
N LEU A 143 13.50 -1.73 -2.80
CA LEU A 143 13.07 -0.92 -3.95
C LEU A 143 11.57 -0.59 -3.88
N GLY A 144 10.82 -1.27 -3.01
CA GLY A 144 9.37 -1.24 -2.93
C GLY A 144 8.80 0.18 -2.95
N LEU A 145 9.16 1.01 -1.96
CA LEU A 145 8.65 2.37 -1.85
C LEU A 145 8.94 3.24 -3.10
N MET A 146 10.12 3.13 -3.71
CA MET A 146 10.44 3.87 -4.94
C MET A 146 9.59 3.40 -6.12
N ARG A 147 9.33 2.08 -6.23
CA ARG A 147 8.44 1.52 -7.25
C ARG A 147 6.99 1.93 -7.04
N LEU A 148 6.53 1.99 -5.79
CA LEU A 148 5.18 2.49 -5.46
C LEU A 148 5.01 3.93 -5.95
N ALA A 149 5.97 4.81 -5.65
CA ALA A 149 5.92 6.20 -6.10
C ALA A 149 6.09 6.33 -7.61
N GLN A 150 7.16 5.75 -8.17
CA GLN A 150 7.52 6.03 -9.57
C GLN A 150 6.70 5.23 -10.59
N GLU A 151 6.55 3.92 -10.37
CA GLU A 151 5.87 3.03 -11.33
C GLU A 151 4.36 3.06 -11.11
N ASN A 152 3.92 3.17 -9.85
CA ASN A 152 2.51 3.08 -9.49
C ASN A 152 1.83 4.43 -9.17
N LYS A 153 2.60 5.53 -9.12
CA LYS A 153 2.09 6.90 -8.92
C LYS A 153 1.39 7.11 -7.58
N PHE A 154 1.86 6.46 -6.54
CA PHE A 154 1.40 6.71 -5.18
C PHE A 154 2.19 7.86 -4.54
N ASP A 155 1.45 8.76 -3.90
CA ASP A 155 2.01 9.70 -2.94
C ASP A 155 2.20 8.99 -1.60
N LEU A 156 3.43 9.02 -1.09
CA LEU A 156 3.78 8.36 0.16
C LEU A 156 3.84 9.38 1.30
N ALA A 157 3.27 9.02 2.44
CA ALA A 157 3.38 9.74 3.69
C ALA A 157 3.79 8.79 4.82
N ILE A 158 4.37 9.35 5.87
CA ILE A 158 4.80 8.61 7.04
C ILE A 158 4.52 9.41 8.30
N ALA A 159 4.05 8.72 9.34
CA ALA A 159 3.83 9.29 10.67
C ALA A 159 4.45 8.37 11.74
N TYR A 160 4.82 8.95 12.86
CA TYR A 160 5.29 8.22 14.04
C TYR A 160 4.61 8.76 15.29
N GLU A 161 3.91 7.89 15.99
CA GLU A 161 3.12 8.22 17.17
C GLU A 161 3.18 7.04 18.13
N ASP A 162 3.47 7.30 19.41
CA ASP A 162 3.47 6.32 20.49
C ASP A 162 4.25 5.01 20.19
N GLY A 163 5.40 5.14 19.50
CA GLY A 163 6.24 3.99 19.16
C GLY A 163 5.76 3.17 17.95
N ALA A 164 4.73 3.64 17.25
CA ALA A 164 4.21 3.03 16.03
C ALA A 164 4.43 3.92 14.82
N MET A 165 4.91 3.33 13.73
CA MET A 165 5.05 3.99 12.43
C MET A 165 3.84 3.65 11.58
N THR A 166 3.28 4.66 10.92
CA THR A 166 2.25 4.49 9.88
C THR A 166 2.81 4.94 8.55
N VAL A 167 2.84 4.05 7.57
CA VAL A 167 3.16 4.38 6.16
C VAL A 167 1.85 4.43 5.39
N THR A 168 1.57 5.56 4.76
CA THR A 168 0.36 5.77 3.95
C THR A 168 0.74 5.95 2.48
N ALA A 169 0.06 5.23 1.59
CA ALA A 169 0.16 5.37 0.15
C ALA A 169 -1.19 5.84 -0.41
N THR A 170 -1.18 6.99 -1.08
CA THR A 170 -2.37 7.59 -1.68
C THR A 170 -2.24 7.61 -3.19
N TYR A 171 -3.26 7.11 -3.89
CA TYR A 171 -3.37 7.23 -5.34
C TYR A 171 -4.67 7.95 -5.67
N THR A 172 -4.57 9.08 -6.35
CA THR A 172 -5.73 9.85 -6.80
C THR A 172 -6.08 9.44 -8.23
N THR A 173 -7.34 9.10 -8.46
CA THR A 173 -7.87 8.95 -9.81
C THR A 173 -7.99 10.37 -10.40
N GLY A 174 -7.34 10.63 -11.53
CA GLY A 174 -7.40 11.92 -12.22
C GLY A 174 -8.76 12.23 -12.87
N VAL A 175 -9.85 11.71 -12.31
CA VAL A 175 -11.21 12.03 -12.71
C VAL A 175 -11.62 13.23 -11.85
N GLU A 176 -11.56 14.43 -12.42
CA GLU A 176 -12.22 15.60 -11.83
C GLU A 176 -13.70 15.24 -11.62
N ALA A 177 -14.20 15.54 -10.42
CA ALA A 177 -15.59 15.28 -10.02
C ALA A 177 -16.60 16.15 -10.80
#